data_AF-A0A914U7N8-F1
#
_entry.id   AF-A0A914U7N8-F1
#
_cell.length_a   1.000
_cell.length_b   1.000
_cell.length_c   1.000
_cell.angle_alpha   90.00
_cell.angle_beta   90.00
_cell.angle_gamma   90.00
#
_symmetry.space_group_name_H-M   'P 1'
#
loop_
_entity.id
_entity.type
_entity.pdbx_description
1 polymer ?
#
loop_
_entity_poly.entity_id
_entity_poly.type
_entity_poly.pdbx_seq_one_letter_code
_entity_poly.pdbx_strand_id
1 'polypeptide(L)'
;MKIAIVGQGVIGVSTALAILKRFPKANITLFADRPFEKTTSFGPAGLFRLDKYENKAWAKATFDYLAEIEKQYPGSETGVKLLSGHIQSNEKYNLETQVCSCFFKGDLINPF
;
A
#
# COMPACT_ATOMS: atom_id res chain seq x y z
N MET A 1 18.33 17.63 10.57
CA MET A 1 18.31 16.24 11.07
C MET A 1 18.80 15.33 9.96
N LYS A 2 19.78 14.45 10.23
CA LYS A 2 20.29 13.47 9.26
C LYS A 2 19.73 12.10 9.62
N ILE A 3 19.14 11.39 8.68
CA ILE A 3 18.47 10.09 8.90
C ILE A 3 19.02 9.09 7.88
N ALA A 4 19.47 7.95 8.38
CA ALA A 4 19.83 6.81 7.55
C ALA A 4 18.67 5.81 7.53
N ILE A 5 18.25 5.37 6.34
CA ILE A 5 17.26 4.31 6.15
C ILE A 5 17.97 3.13 5.52
N VAL A 6 17.82 1.94 6.11
CA VAL A 6 18.40 0.70 5.60
C VAL A 6 17.30 -0.12 4.94
N GLY A 7 17.43 -0.33 3.63
CA GLY A 7 16.51 -1.09 2.79
C GLY A 7 15.78 -0.22 1.76
N GLN A 8 15.88 -0.61 0.48
CA GLN A 8 15.18 0.05 -0.64
C GLN A 8 13.85 -0.62 -1.04
N GLY A 9 13.30 -1.47 -0.17
CA GLY A 9 11.99 -2.06 -0.39
C GLY A 9 10.84 -1.07 -0.17
N VAL A 10 9.62 -1.52 -0.38
CA VAL A 10 8.40 -0.71 -0.25
C VAL A 10 8.31 -0.04 1.13
N ILE A 11 8.67 -0.74 2.20
CA ILE A 11 8.65 -0.20 3.57
C ILE A 11 9.70 0.90 3.77
N GLY A 12 10.92 0.71 3.26
CA GLY A 12 12.00 1.68 3.41
C GLY A 12 11.71 2.98 2.67
N VAL A 13 11.30 2.88 1.40
CA VAL A 13 10.99 4.05 0.56
C VAL A 13 9.73 4.78 1.05
N SER A 14 8.67 4.07 1.42
CA SER A 14 7.46 4.70 1.97
C SER A 14 7.74 5.41 3.30
N THR A 15 8.58 4.84 4.15
CA THR A 15 9.03 5.48 5.40
C THR A 15 9.84 6.75 5.10
N ALA A 16 10.78 6.69 4.15
CA ALA A 16 11.56 7.85 3.72
C ALA A 16 10.65 8.99 3.27
N LEU A 17 9.65 8.66 2.43
CA LEU A 17 8.68 9.63 1.92
C LEU A 17 7.82 10.22 3.04
N ALA A 18 7.32 9.39 3.97
CA ALA A 18 6.53 9.86 5.11
C ALA A 18 7.32 10.83 6.00
N ILE A 19 8.61 10.55 6.24
CA ILE A 19 9.49 11.44 6.99
C ILE A 19 9.70 12.75 6.23
N LEU A 20 9.97 12.71 4.92
CA LEU A 20 10.14 13.94 4.12
C LEU A 20 8.87 14.80 4.09
N LYS A 21 7.70 14.17 3.96
CA LYS A 21 6.40 14.88 4.02
C LYS A 21 6.20 15.56 5.38
N ARG A 22 6.60 14.91 6.48
CA ARG A 22 6.45 15.47 7.83
C ARG A 22 7.53 16.50 8.18
N PHE A 23 8.76 16.28 7.70
CA PHE A 23 9.94 17.09 7.98
C PHE A 23 10.67 17.41 6.67
N PRO A 24 10.22 18.43 5.91
CA PRO A 24 10.78 18.74 4.59
C PRO A 24 12.27 19.09 4.56
N LYS A 25 12.84 19.47 5.71
CA LYS A 25 14.27 19.80 5.88
C LYS A 25 15.12 18.61 6.36
N ALA A 26 14.54 17.42 6.50
CA ALA A 26 15.29 16.23 6.86
C ALA A 26 16.23 15.84 5.71
N ASN A 27 17.48 15.52 6.03
CA ASN A 27 18.42 14.95 5.07
C ASN A 27 18.40 13.43 5.24
N ILE A 28 17.83 12.73 4.26
CA ILE A 28 17.66 11.27 4.29
C ILE A 28 18.65 10.63 3.33
N THR A 29 19.35 9.62 3.81
CA THR A 29 20.19 8.74 2.98
C THR A 29 19.64 7.32 3.07
N LEU A 30 19.38 6.72 1.92
CA LEU A 30 18.91 5.33 1.82
C LEU A 30 20.07 4.42 1.45
N PHE A 31 20.26 3.36 2.24
CA PHE A 31 21.27 2.34 2.04
C PHE A 31 20.60 1.05 1.57
N ALA A 32 21.16 0.40 0.56
CA ALA A 32 20.70 -0.88 0.05
C ALA A 32 21.89 -1.82 -0.16
N ASP A 33 21.71 -3.10 0.15
CA ASP A 33 22.72 -4.15 0.02
C ASP A 33 22.66 -4.89 -1.32
N ARG A 34 21.57 -4.72 -2.08
CA ARG A 34 21.29 -5.43 -3.34
C ARG A 34 20.42 -4.58 -4.28
N PRO A 35 20.46 -4.84 -5.60
CA PRO A 35 19.53 -4.23 -6.57
C PRO A 35 18.05 -4.47 -6.23
N PHE A 36 17.16 -3.60 -6.71
CA PHE A 36 15.75 -3.61 -6.32
C PHE A 36 15.06 -4.92 -6.75
N GLU A 37 15.44 -5.43 -7.92
CA GLU A 37 14.97 -6.67 -8.52
C GLU A 37 15.26 -7.90 -7.65
N LYS A 38 16.24 -7.79 -6.74
CA LYS A 38 16.60 -8.84 -5.78
C LYS A 38 15.96 -8.65 -4.40
N THR A 39 15.06 -7.68 -4.25
CA THR A 39 14.30 -7.45 -3.02
C THR A 39 12.99 -8.22 -3.03
N THR A 40 12.47 -8.53 -1.84
CA THR A 40 11.13 -9.13 -1.68
C THR A 40 10.01 -8.21 -2.15
N SER A 41 10.27 -6.90 -2.28
CA SER A 41 9.31 -5.92 -2.79
C SER A 41 9.16 -5.94 -4.31
N PHE A 42 10.09 -6.56 -5.06
CA PHE A 42 9.99 -6.69 -6.51
C PHE A 42 9.14 -7.89 -6.96
N GLY A 43 9.15 -8.99 -6.19
CA GLY A 43 8.41 -10.21 -6.52
C GLY A 43 6.95 -10.36 -6.07
N PRO A 44 6.27 -9.44 -5.34
CA PRO A 44 4.91 -9.70 -4.88
C PRO A 44 3.91 -9.61 -6.04
N ALA A 45 2.75 -10.25 -5.86
CA ALA A 45 1.67 -10.23 -6.85
C ALA A 45 1.02 -8.85 -7.06
N GLY A 46 1.24 -7.90 -6.15
CA GLY A 46 0.74 -6.53 -6.26
C GLY A 46 -0.74 -6.33 -5.90
N LEU A 47 -1.42 -7.35 -5.36
CA LEU A 47 -2.81 -7.22 -4.90
C LEU A 47 -2.89 -6.66 -3.49
N PHE A 48 -3.73 -5.64 -3.30
CA PHE A 48 -4.01 -5.07 -1.99
C PHE A 48 -5.15 -5.83 -1.30
N ARG A 49 -4.84 -6.58 -0.24
CA ARG A 49 -5.82 -7.33 0.56
C ARG A 49 -5.49 -7.22 2.04
N LEU A 50 -6.51 -7.13 2.90
CA LEU A 50 -6.31 -7.24 4.34
C LEU A 50 -6.34 -8.71 4.76
N ASP A 51 -5.23 -9.21 5.30
CA ASP A 51 -5.14 -10.59 5.80
C ASP A 51 -5.52 -10.71 7.28
N LYS A 52 -5.27 -9.67 8.07
CA LYS A 52 -5.45 -9.63 9.53
C LYS A 52 -6.30 -8.43 9.92
N TYR A 53 -7.43 -8.64 10.56
CA TYR A 53 -8.38 -7.57 10.88
C TYR A 53 -7.77 -6.51 11.81
N GLU A 54 -6.84 -6.91 12.68
CA GLU A 54 -6.12 -6.03 13.60
C GLU A 54 -5.37 -4.91 12.85
N ASN A 55 -4.96 -5.15 11.61
CA ASN A 55 -4.24 -4.19 10.79
C ASN A 55 -5.17 -3.24 10.01
N LYS A 56 -6.48 -3.27 10.25
CA LYS A 56 -7.48 -2.49 9.50
C LYS A 56 -7.20 -0.99 9.47
N ALA A 57 -6.72 -0.42 10.58
CA ALA A 57 -6.40 1.01 10.63
C ALA A 57 -5.28 1.39 9.63
N TRP A 58 -4.20 0.60 9.61
CA TRP A 58 -3.08 0.80 8.68
C TRP A 58 -3.46 0.48 7.24
N ALA A 59 -4.27 -0.57 7.03
CA ALA A 59 -4.79 -0.92 5.72
C ALA A 59 -5.67 0.19 5.14
N LYS A 60 -6.54 0.81 5.97
CA LYS A 60 -7.32 1.98 5.56
C LYS A 60 -6.44 3.13 5.10
N ALA A 61 -5.49 3.53 5.95
CA ALA A 61 -4.59 4.64 5.61
C ALA A 61 -3.78 4.37 4.34
N THR A 62 -3.35 3.11 4.13
CA THR A 62 -2.61 2.71 2.93
C THR A 62 -3.51 2.73 1.70
N PHE A 63 -4.74 2.22 1.79
CA PHE A 63 -5.70 2.23 0.69
C PHE A 63 -6.07 3.65 0.27
N ASP A 64 -6.37 4.52 1.25
CA ASP A 64 -6.72 5.92 0.98
C ASP A 64 -5.59 6.62 0.19
N TYR A 65 -4.33 6.38 0.57
CA TYR A 65 -3.17 6.93 -0.13
C TYR A 65 -3.00 6.34 -1.54
N LEU A 66 -3.15 5.02 -1.72
CA LEU A 66 -3.06 4.39 -3.04
C LEU A 66 -4.19 4.86 -3.97
N ALA A 67 -5.40 5.03 -3.44
CA ALA A 67 -6.55 5.55 -4.18
C ALA A 67 -6.35 7.03 -4.57
N GLU A 68 -5.67 7.83 -3.75
CA GLU A 68 -5.28 9.19 -4.10
C GLU A 68 -4.27 9.19 -5.26
N ILE A 69 -3.25 8.34 -5.20
CA ILE A 69 -2.24 8.22 -6.28
C ILE A 69 -2.88 7.79 -7.59
N GLU A 70 -3.76 6.80 -7.55
CA GLU A 70 -4.45 6.26 -8.73
C GLU A 70 -5.30 7.32 -9.44
N LYS A 71 -5.92 8.21 -8.66
CA LYS A 71 -6.69 9.35 -9.19
C LYS A 71 -5.82 10.46 -9.78
N GLN A 72 -4.62 10.68 -9.22
CA GLN A 72 -3.76 11.80 -9.59
C GLN A 72 -2.85 11.49 -10.78
N TYR A 73 -2.42 10.23 -10.93
CA TYR A 73 -1.39 9.84 -11.88
C TYR A 73 -1.79 8.58 -12.66
N PRO A 74 -1.38 8.45 -13.93
CA PRO A 74 -1.67 7.26 -14.71
C PRO A 74 -0.97 6.03 -14.11
N GLY A 75 -1.70 4.92 -14.02
CA GLY A 75 -1.17 3.67 -13.47
C GLY A 75 0.01 3.07 -14.24
N SER A 76 0.32 3.55 -15.46
CA SER A 76 1.55 3.19 -16.18
C SER A 76 2.81 3.77 -15.54
N GLU A 77 2.70 4.89 -14.82
CA GLU A 77 3.82 5.53 -14.13
C GLU A 77 3.94 5.06 -12.69
N THR A 78 2.81 4.92 -11.99
CA THR A 78 2.79 4.62 -10.56
C THR A 78 2.71 3.13 -10.24
N GLY A 79 2.28 2.32 -11.21
CA GLY A 79 1.99 0.90 -10.99
C GLY A 79 0.73 0.64 -10.15
N VAL A 80 -0.04 1.67 -9.80
CA VAL A 80 -1.29 1.56 -9.03
C VAL A 80 -2.48 1.65 -9.97
N LYS A 81 -3.36 0.64 -9.94
CA LYS A 81 -4.60 0.59 -10.72
C LYS A 81 -5.73 -0.04 -9.91
N LEU A 82 -6.94 0.45 -10.10
CA LEU A 82 -8.13 -0.20 -9.57
C LEU A 82 -8.47 -1.45 -10.40
N LEU A 83 -8.70 -2.57 -9.72
CA LEU A 83 -9.07 -3.85 -10.33
C LEU A 83 -10.29 -4.41 -9.62
N SER A 84 -11.29 -4.87 -10.39
CA SER A 84 -12.40 -5.66 -9.87
C SER A 84 -11.99 -7.13 -9.73
N GLY A 85 -12.59 -7.83 -8.77
CA GLY A 85 -12.26 -9.23 -8.50
C GLY A 85 -13.22 -9.89 -7.51
N HIS A 86 -13.05 -11.19 -7.32
CA HIS A 86 -13.85 -12.00 -6.40
C HIS A 86 -12.95 -12.71 -5.39
N ILE A 87 -13.38 -12.74 -4.13
CA ILE A 87 -12.74 -13.56 -3.10
C ILE A 87 -13.68 -14.72 -2.77
N GLN A 88 -13.16 -15.94 -2.85
CA GLN A 88 -13.91 -17.16 -2.60
C GLN A 88 -13.33 -17.88 -1.37
N SER A 89 -14.21 -18.44 -0.55
CA SER A 89 -13.83 -19.26 0.61
C SER A 89 -14.92 -20.29 0.85
N ASN A 90 -14.50 -21.49 1.28
CA ASN A 90 -15.41 -22.57 1.65
C ASN A 90 -16.03 -22.34 3.04
N GLU A 91 -15.50 -21.40 3.81
CA GLU A 91 -16.00 -21.02 5.13
C GLU A 91 -16.62 -19.62 5.10
N LYS A 92 -17.89 -19.52 5.54
CA LYS A 92 -18.64 -18.27 5.56
C LYS A 92 -18.02 -17.21 6.48
N TYR A 93 -17.50 -17.63 7.63
CA TYR A 93 -16.87 -16.74 8.61
C TYR A 93 -15.67 -15.96 8.02
N ASN A 94 -14.85 -16.64 7.20
CA ASN A 94 -13.70 -16.01 6.54
C ASN A 94 -14.13 -14.99 5.47
N LEU A 95 -15.26 -15.21 4.80
CA LEU A 95 -15.82 -14.23 3.86
C LEU A 95 -16.36 -13.00 4.60
N GLU A 96 -17.12 -13.19 5.68
CA GLU A 96 -17.74 -12.10 6.44
C GLU A 96 -16.68 -11.16 7.05
N THR A 97 -15.60 -11.74 7.59
CA THR A 97 -14.45 -10.97 8.10
C THR A 97 -13.72 -10.21 6.98
N GLN A 98 -13.60 -10.80 5.79
CA GLN A 98 -12.99 -10.16 4.63
C GLN A 98 -13.84 -9.01 4.06
N VAL A 99 -15.16 -9.14 4.00
CA VAL A 99 -16.06 -8.05 3.58
C VAL A 99 -15.91 -6.85 4.52
N CYS A 100 -15.86 -7.05 5.83
CA CYS A 100 -15.64 -5.95 6.80
C CYS A 100 -14.24 -5.30 6.74
N SER A 101 -13.31 -5.93 6.02
CA SER A 101 -11.91 -5.52 5.90
C SER A 101 -11.53 -4.90 4.56
N CYS A 102 -12.12 -5.38 3.46
CA CYS A 102 -11.85 -4.96 2.09
C CYS A 102 -12.92 -4.01 1.56
N PHE A 103 -14.15 -4.04 2.08
CA PHE A 103 -15.13 -2.99 1.82
C PHE A 103 -14.92 -1.84 2.81
N PHE A 104 -14.23 -0.80 2.35
CA PHE A 104 -14.51 0.56 2.81
C PHE A 104 -15.93 0.89 2.35
N LYS A 105 -16.89 0.46 3.16
CA LYS A 105 -18.32 0.61 2.92
C LYS A 105 -18.62 2.09 2.59
N GLY A 106 -19.02 2.38 1.35
CA GLY A 106 -20.01 3.43 1.09
C GLY A 106 -19.62 4.72 0.35
N ASP A 107 -18.36 5.12 0.19
CA ASP A 107 -18.08 6.54 -0.21
C ASP A 107 -17.34 6.74 -1.54
N LEU A 108 -16.99 5.68 -2.29
CA LEU A 108 -16.22 5.83 -3.54
C LEU A 108 -16.78 5.11 -4.76
N ILE A 109 -17.99 4.57 -4.68
CA ILE A 109 -18.74 4.11 -5.86
C ILE A 109 -19.84 5.13 -6.11
N ASN A 110 -19.48 6.27 -6.71
CA ASN A 110 -20.48 7.00 -7.50
C ASN A 110 -20.79 6.12 -8.72
N PRO A 111 -22.06 5.77 -8.96
CA PRO A 111 -22.43 5.09 -10.19
C PRO A 111 -22.21 6.07 -11.34
N PHE A 112 -21.31 5.73 -12.25
CA PHE A 112 -21.48 6.10 -13.66
C PHE A 112 -22.36 5.04 -14.31
#